data_AF-A0A521H0L3-F1
#
_entry.id   AF-A0A521H0L3-F1
#
_cell.length_a   1.000
_cell.length_b   1.000
_cell.length_c   1.000
_cell.angle_alpha   90.00
_cell.angle_beta   90.00
_cell.angle_gamma   90.00
#
_symmetry.space_group_name_H-M   'P 1'
#
loop_
_entity.id
_entity.type
_entity.pdbx_description
1 polymer ?
#
loop_
_entity_poly.entity_id
_entity_poly.type
_entity_poly.pdbx_seq_one_letter_code
_entity_poly.pdbx_strand_id
1 'polypeptide(L)'
;MTLQGPKVLLLTLVLAGAVYGSGVSGPAAVVPLGDRDTLPLVATESLVFLGFSGDFAGDAEVRFRALAGDELGLVLVGSPIRSSSDKSRLVWAVRTDDPVNLGKRLVKPFKEKGYAAQPLRATALSVLGGQSDSDVLRGMRDLDRSERRVWAFYQDGKESLLWVFHEPKLAAEKLVDEVRDRKLKVGFYHQELELQAKEDADVQALAQQATGKLDLARASNRGRFLVLDVYLRDVDAFLALDRGKKTMACPDVLTFLQDVPAGKLSWVVTLENRGYPFVMN
;
A
#
# COMPACT_ATOMS: atom_id res chain seq x y z
N MET A 1 -49.53 32.00 33.79
CA MET A 1 -49.51 32.12 32.31
C MET A 1 -48.08 31.93 31.84
N THR A 2 -47.75 30.71 31.40
CA THR A 2 -46.59 30.43 30.53
C THR A 2 -46.94 29.13 29.81
N LEU A 3 -47.32 29.28 28.55
CA LEU A 3 -47.73 28.22 27.65
C LEU A 3 -46.52 27.43 27.15
N GLN A 4 -46.73 26.12 27.03
CA GLN A 4 -45.93 25.17 26.28
C GLN A 4 -45.79 25.61 24.80
N GLY A 5 -44.65 25.30 24.18
CA GLY A 5 -44.45 25.36 22.73
C GLY A 5 -43.15 24.66 22.32
N PRO A 6 -43.09 24.02 21.14
CA PRO A 6 -42.54 22.66 21.01
C PRO A 6 -41.19 22.56 20.27
N LYS A 7 -40.56 21.39 20.45
CA LYS A 7 -39.52 20.84 19.57
C LYS A 7 -40.03 20.80 18.13
N VAL A 8 -39.27 21.34 17.19
CA VAL A 8 -39.46 21.08 15.76
C VAL A 8 -38.11 20.73 15.13
N LEU A 9 -37.98 19.47 14.75
CA LEU A 9 -37.06 18.97 13.73
C LEU A 9 -37.45 19.56 12.36
N LEU A 10 -36.47 20.03 11.60
CA LEU A 10 -36.47 20.05 10.13
C LEU A 10 -35.05 19.61 9.75
N LEU A 11 -34.76 18.40 9.26
CA LEU A 11 -35.22 17.73 8.03
C LEU A 11 -35.30 18.70 6.84
N THR A 12 -34.17 18.83 6.13
CA THR A 12 -34.17 19.44 4.80
C THR A 12 -33.76 18.38 3.77
N LEU A 13 -34.64 18.24 2.79
CA LEU A 13 -34.74 17.22 1.76
C LEU A 13 -33.51 17.12 0.85
N VAL A 14 -33.22 15.87 0.48
CA VAL A 14 -32.54 15.49 -0.76
C VAL A 14 -33.45 15.84 -1.93
N LEU A 15 -32.98 16.68 -2.86
CA LEU A 15 -33.60 16.84 -4.17
C LEU A 15 -32.83 16.01 -5.21
N ALA A 16 -33.44 14.89 -5.59
CA ALA A 16 -33.12 14.17 -6.80
C ALA A 16 -33.59 14.99 -8.01
N GLY A 17 -32.66 15.41 -8.86
CA GLY A 17 -32.93 15.96 -10.17
C GLY A 17 -32.47 14.97 -11.24
N ALA A 18 -33.38 14.10 -11.68
CA ALA A 18 -33.21 13.32 -12.90
C ALA A 18 -33.67 14.19 -14.08
N VAL A 19 -32.75 14.50 -15.01
CA VAL A 19 -33.11 14.89 -16.37
C VAL A 19 -32.49 13.86 -17.30
N TYR A 20 -33.36 13.04 -17.87
CA TYR A 20 -33.08 12.09 -18.93
C TYR A 20 -32.72 12.85 -20.22
N GLY A 21 -31.51 12.59 -20.74
CA GLY A 21 -31.10 12.85 -22.11
C GLY A 21 -30.31 11.64 -22.58
N SER A 22 -30.89 10.88 -23.50
CA SER A 22 -30.50 9.54 -23.94
C SER A 22 -29.08 9.42 -24.51
N GLY A 23 -28.31 8.47 -23.98
CA GLY A 23 -27.05 7.99 -24.55
C GLY A 23 -26.29 7.11 -23.56
N VAL A 24 -26.56 5.79 -23.62
CA VAL A 24 -25.90 4.67 -22.92
C VAL A 24 -24.84 5.05 -21.87
N SER A 25 -25.28 5.22 -20.63
CA SER A 25 -24.45 5.20 -19.42
C SER A 25 -25.12 4.28 -18.41
N GLY A 26 -24.55 3.07 -18.24
CA GLY A 26 -24.96 2.19 -17.17
C GLY A 26 -24.75 2.89 -15.82
N PRO A 27 -25.59 2.65 -14.80
CA PRO A 27 -25.44 3.31 -13.53
C PRO A 27 -24.09 2.88 -12.95
N ALA A 28 -23.15 3.83 -12.85
CA ALA A 28 -22.08 3.72 -11.88
C ALA A 28 -22.78 3.52 -10.54
N ALA A 29 -22.71 2.30 -10.00
CA ALA A 29 -23.18 2.03 -8.66
C ALA A 29 -22.40 3.00 -7.75
N VAL A 30 -23.10 4.03 -7.28
CA VAL A 30 -22.59 4.91 -6.23
C VAL A 30 -22.56 4.04 -4.98
N VAL A 31 -21.42 3.40 -4.76
CA VAL A 31 -21.12 2.73 -3.50
C VAL A 31 -21.16 3.83 -2.43
N PRO A 32 -21.92 3.65 -1.34
CA PRO A 32 -22.02 4.64 -0.28
C PRO A 32 -20.61 5.03 0.21
N LEU A 33 -20.37 6.35 0.31
CA LEU A 33 -19.14 6.99 0.79
C LEU A 33 -18.90 6.71 2.28
N GLY A 34 -18.71 5.45 2.67
CA GLY A 34 -18.22 5.07 3.99
C GLY A 34 -16.71 5.37 4.07
N ASP A 35 -16.30 6.17 5.06
CA ASP A 35 -14.92 6.34 5.56
C ASP A 35 -13.79 6.31 4.50
N ARG A 36 -13.76 7.29 3.59
CA ARG A 36 -12.56 7.56 2.78
C ARG A 36 -11.45 8.10 3.69
N ASP A 37 -10.31 7.43 3.72
CA ASP A 37 -9.14 7.77 4.55
C ASP A 37 -8.36 8.96 3.96
N THR A 38 -8.99 10.12 3.99
CA THR A 38 -8.48 11.39 3.48
C THR A 38 -7.37 11.93 4.39
N LEU A 39 -6.13 11.98 3.90
CA LEU A 39 -4.93 12.35 4.67
C LEU A 39 -4.07 13.39 3.95
N PRO A 40 -3.39 14.29 4.69
CA PRO A 40 -2.41 15.18 4.08
C PRO A 40 -1.24 14.36 3.50
N LEU A 41 -0.90 14.60 2.23
CA LEU A 41 0.27 14.03 1.56
C LEU A 41 1.53 14.80 1.95
N VAL A 42 1.87 14.73 3.23
CA VAL A 42 3.09 15.29 3.82
C VAL A 42 3.87 14.12 4.39
N ALA A 43 4.90 13.70 3.66
CA ALA A 43 5.78 12.61 4.06
C ALA A 43 7.22 13.10 4.09
N THR A 44 7.85 13.05 5.26
CA THR A 44 9.30 13.25 5.43
C THR A 44 10.06 11.93 5.46
N GLU A 45 9.32 10.82 5.54
CA GLU A 45 9.86 9.47 5.69
C GLU A 45 9.15 8.51 4.75
N SER A 46 9.83 7.42 4.45
CA SER A 46 9.35 6.31 3.64
C SER A 46 9.22 5.06 4.49
N LEU A 47 8.32 4.16 4.08
CA LEU A 47 8.26 2.78 4.50
C LEU A 47 8.98 1.92 3.46
N VAL A 48 10.03 1.23 3.88
CA VAL A 48 10.75 0.25 3.07
C VAL A 48 10.62 -1.15 3.67
N PHE A 49 10.88 -2.18 2.87
CA PHE A 49 10.82 -3.56 3.34
C PHE A 49 12.22 -4.14 3.50
N LEU A 50 12.50 -4.65 4.70
CA LEU A 50 13.74 -5.35 5.01
C LEU A 50 13.44 -6.81 5.35
N GLY A 51 14.16 -7.70 4.66
CA GLY A 51 14.25 -9.12 5.00
C GLY A 51 15.35 -9.33 6.02
N PHE A 52 15.03 -9.98 7.13
CA PHE A 52 15.97 -10.36 8.18
C PHE A 52 16.09 -11.87 8.27
N SER A 53 17.33 -12.38 8.28
CA SER A 53 17.60 -13.80 8.55
C SER A 53 18.36 -13.98 9.85
N GLY A 54 17.93 -14.93 10.69
CA GLY A 54 18.57 -15.27 11.96
C GLY A 54 17.73 -16.22 12.80
N ASP A 55 18.02 -16.29 14.11
CA ASP A 55 17.20 -17.06 15.05
C ASP A 55 16.04 -16.20 15.57
N PHE A 56 14.82 -16.65 15.32
CA PHE A 56 13.57 -16.00 15.74
C PHE A 56 12.66 -16.94 16.55
N ALA A 57 13.21 -18.01 17.13
CA ALA A 57 12.45 -18.95 17.95
C ALA A 57 12.17 -18.41 19.36
N GLY A 58 10.97 -18.69 19.89
CA GLY A 58 10.55 -18.26 21.23
C GLY A 58 10.67 -16.75 21.43
N ASP A 59 11.34 -16.33 22.50
CA ASP A 59 11.53 -14.91 22.84
C ASP A 59 12.59 -14.20 21.98
N ALA A 60 13.24 -14.90 21.04
CA ALA A 60 14.27 -14.30 20.19
C ALA A 60 13.70 -13.20 19.27
N GLU A 61 12.44 -13.28 18.84
CA GLU A 61 11.82 -12.19 18.08
C GLU A 61 11.72 -10.90 18.91
N VAL A 62 11.34 -11.01 20.19
CA VAL A 62 11.23 -9.86 21.09
C VAL A 62 12.59 -9.21 21.29
N ARG A 63 13.63 -10.04 21.50
CA ARG A 63 15.01 -9.55 21.60
C ARG A 63 15.49 -8.91 20.30
N PHE A 64 15.13 -9.46 19.15
CA PHE A 64 15.44 -8.85 17.86
C PHE A 64 14.77 -7.48 17.71
N ARG A 65 13.51 -7.32 18.11
CA ARG A 65 12.82 -6.02 18.07
C ARG A 65 13.51 -4.99 18.95
N ALA A 66 13.90 -5.36 20.17
CA ALA A 66 14.65 -4.49 21.08
C ALA A 66 16.01 -4.11 20.49
N LEU A 67 16.76 -5.09 19.95
CA LEU A 67 18.02 -4.83 19.25
C LEU A 67 17.84 -3.86 18.07
N ALA A 68 16.86 -4.13 17.21
CA ALA A 68 16.60 -3.32 16.01
C ALA A 68 16.19 -1.90 16.37
N GLY A 69 15.29 -1.73 17.35
CA GLY A 69 14.79 -0.43 17.78
C GLY A 69 15.78 0.32 18.67
N ASP A 70 16.09 -0.25 19.84
CA ASP A 70 16.78 0.45 20.92
C ASP A 70 18.28 0.60 20.66
N GLU A 71 18.92 -0.42 20.07
CA GLU A 71 20.37 -0.37 19.81
C GLU A 71 20.71 0.16 18.41
N LEU A 72 19.92 -0.20 17.40
CA LEU A 72 20.21 0.11 15.99
C LEU A 72 19.34 1.23 15.41
N GLY A 73 18.39 1.76 16.19
CA GLY A 73 17.59 2.94 15.82
C GLY A 73 16.59 2.70 14.69
N LEU A 74 16.16 1.46 14.45
CA LEU A 74 15.14 1.16 13.44
C LEU A 74 13.74 1.38 13.97
N VAL A 75 12.95 2.11 13.21
CA VAL A 75 11.52 2.25 13.46
C VAL A 75 10.77 1.12 12.73
N LEU A 76 10.66 -0.03 13.40
CA LEU A 76 9.88 -1.16 12.89
C LEU A 76 8.38 -0.87 12.96
N VAL A 77 7.67 -1.07 11.85
CA VAL A 77 6.23 -0.79 11.76
C VAL A 77 5.45 -2.11 11.73
N GLY A 78 4.51 -2.25 12.67
CA GLY A 78 3.61 -3.40 12.76
C GLY A 78 4.30 -4.72 13.14
N SER A 79 3.64 -5.82 12.77
CA SER A 79 4.14 -7.18 12.98
C SER A 79 4.93 -7.69 11.77
N PRO A 80 5.93 -8.58 11.96
CA PRO A 80 6.67 -9.15 10.87
C PRO A 80 5.81 -10.11 10.06
N ILE A 81 6.16 -10.26 8.79
CA ILE A 81 5.62 -11.31 7.92
C ILE A 81 6.66 -12.43 7.87
N ARG A 82 6.26 -13.60 8.37
CA ARG A 82 7.14 -14.78 8.45
C ARG A 82 7.19 -15.50 7.11
N SER A 83 8.37 -15.96 6.70
CA SER A 83 8.45 -16.91 5.59
C SER A 83 7.65 -18.17 5.92
N SER A 84 7.00 -18.75 4.92
CA SER A 84 6.18 -19.95 5.10
C SER A 84 7.04 -21.23 5.09
N SER A 85 8.22 -21.16 4.50
CA SER A 85 9.14 -22.28 4.29
C SER A 85 10.41 -22.20 5.13
N ASP A 86 10.85 -20.99 5.52
CA ASP A 86 12.07 -20.78 6.29
C ASP A 86 11.82 -19.99 7.58
N LYS A 87 11.76 -20.69 8.72
CA LYS A 87 11.51 -20.07 10.04
C LYS A 87 12.60 -19.08 10.47
N SER A 88 13.76 -19.09 9.82
CA SER A 88 14.83 -18.14 10.07
C SER A 88 14.64 -16.82 9.34
N ARG A 89 13.61 -16.65 8.50
CA ARG A 89 13.37 -15.43 7.72
C ARG A 89 12.11 -14.69 8.17
N LEU A 90 12.27 -13.38 8.36
CA LEU A 90 11.19 -12.44 8.62
C LEU A 90 11.30 -11.26 7.67
N VAL A 91 10.16 -10.67 7.31
CA VAL A 91 10.10 -9.39 6.61
C VAL A 91 9.44 -8.37 7.53
N TRP A 92 10.05 -7.20 7.68
CA TRP A 92 9.48 -6.06 8.37
C TRP A 92 9.40 -4.87 7.42
N ALA A 93 8.38 -4.03 7.63
CA ALA A 93 8.48 -2.66 7.16
C ALA A 93 9.24 -1.81 8.18
N VAL A 94 10.04 -0.91 7.64
CA VAL A 94 10.88 -0.01 8.41
C VAL A 94 10.61 1.40 7.92
N ARG A 95 10.31 2.29 8.86
CA ARG A 95 10.15 3.72 8.60
C ARG A 95 11.52 4.39 8.66
N THR A 96 11.85 5.20 7.64
CA THR A 96 13.15 5.85 7.50
C THR A 96 13.09 7.09 6.63
N ASP A 97 13.96 8.05 6.89
CA ASP A 97 14.25 9.22 6.05
C ASP A 97 15.28 8.93 4.93
N ASP A 98 15.95 7.77 4.96
CA ASP A 98 17.04 7.40 4.04
C ASP A 98 16.81 6.00 3.41
N PRO A 99 15.72 5.83 2.63
CA PRO A 99 15.31 4.52 2.10
C PRO A 99 16.38 3.87 1.20
N VAL A 100 17.16 4.68 0.48
CA VAL A 100 18.16 4.22 -0.50
C VAL A 100 19.39 3.61 0.18
N ASN A 101 19.86 4.18 1.29
CA ASN A 101 21.11 3.73 1.93
C ASN A 101 20.87 2.89 3.19
N LEU A 102 19.63 2.81 3.71
CA LEU A 102 19.30 2.07 4.91
C LEU A 102 19.85 0.63 4.88
N GLY A 103 19.56 -0.13 3.82
CA GLY A 103 20.01 -1.52 3.71
C GLY A 103 21.53 -1.66 3.86
N LYS A 104 22.31 -0.82 3.18
CA LYS A 104 23.78 -0.85 3.23
C LYS A 104 24.33 -0.49 4.62
N ARG A 105 23.72 0.50 5.28
CA ARG A 105 24.10 0.95 6.63
C ARG A 105 23.90 -0.14 7.68
N LEU A 106 22.92 -1.01 7.48
CA LEU A 106 22.52 -2.02 8.46
C LEU A 106 23.21 -3.38 8.30
N VAL A 107 23.83 -3.67 7.15
CA VAL A 107 24.50 -4.97 6.92
C VAL A 107 25.52 -5.30 8.00
N LYS A 108 26.45 -4.40 8.30
CA LYS A 108 27.53 -4.67 9.27
C LYS A 108 26.98 -4.76 10.71
N PRO A 109 26.16 -3.80 11.21
CA PRO A 109 25.60 -3.88 12.56
C PRO A 109 24.80 -5.16 12.82
N PHE A 110 23.94 -5.60 11.90
CA PHE A 110 23.19 -6.86 12.09
C PHE A 110 24.10 -8.08 12.05
N LYS A 111 25.11 -8.09 11.17
CA LYS A 111 26.06 -9.20 11.06
C LYS A 111 26.84 -9.42 12.34
N GLU A 112 27.27 -8.35 13.01
CA GLU A 112 27.95 -8.41 14.30
C GLU A 112 27.07 -8.99 15.42
N LYS A 113 25.74 -8.94 15.23
CA LYS A 113 24.74 -9.46 16.16
C LYS A 113 24.17 -10.83 15.76
N GLY A 114 24.74 -11.44 14.72
CA GLY A 114 24.34 -12.78 14.25
C GLY A 114 23.12 -12.80 13.30
N TYR A 115 22.71 -11.64 12.79
CA TYR A 115 21.60 -11.52 11.82
C TYR A 115 22.13 -11.05 10.46
N ALA A 116 21.37 -11.29 9.40
CA ALA A 116 21.56 -10.59 8.13
C ALA A 116 20.32 -9.76 7.82
N ALA A 117 20.52 -8.61 7.19
CA ALA A 117 19.47 -7.72 6.73
C ALA A 117 19.68 -7.43 5.25
N GLN A 118 18.60 -7.43 4.48
CA GLN A 118 18.64 -7.06 3.06
C GLN A 118 17.37 -6.31 2.63
N PRO A 119 17.50 -5.34 1.70
CA PRO A 119 16.34 -4.69 1.12
C PRO A 119 15.55 -5.66 0.25
N LEU A 120 14.23 -5.58 0.34
CA LEU A 120 13.28 -6.34 -0.45
C LEU A 120 12.33 -5.38 -1.19
N ARG A 121 11.75 -5.88 -2.26
CA ARG A 121 10.61 -5.27 -2.95
C ARG A 121 9.32 -5.93 -2.53
N ALA A 122 8.23 -5.17 -2.61
CA ALA A 122 6.89 -5.69 -2.46
C ALA A 122 6.13 -5.63 -3.79
N THR A 123 5.43 -6.71 -4.12
CA THR A 123 4.47 -6.76 -5.23
C THR A 123 3.12 -7.20 -4.69
N ALA A 124 2.07 -6.43 -4.97
CA ALA A 124 0.68 -6.78 -4.68
C ALA A 124 0.01 -7.39 -5.90
N LEU A 125 -0.75 -8.46 -5.65
CA LEU A 125 -1.50 -9.19 -6.65
C LEU A 125 -2.95 -9.33 -6.23
N SER A 126 -3.87 -9.07 -7.15
CA SER A 126 -5.28 -9.40 -6.97
C SER A 126 -5.50 -10.88 -7.25
N VAL A 127 -6.13 -11.59 -6.32
CA VAL A 127 -6.58 -12.97 -6.54
C VAL A 127 -7.87 -12.95 -7.37
N LEU A 128 -7.83 -13.56 -8.55
CA LEU A 128 -8.93 -13.51 -9.51
C LEU A 128 -9.77 -14.80 -9.48
N GLY A 129 -11.03 -14.69 -9.90
CA GLY A 129 -11.87 -15.85 -10.22
C GLY A 129 -12.31 -16.68 -9.01
N GLY A 130 -12.42 -16.09 -7.82
CA GLY A 130 -13.03 -16.73 -6.64
C GLY A 130 -12.27 -17.96 -6.13
N GLN A 131 -10.94 -17.97 -6.26
CA GLN A 131 -10.10 -19.07 -5.77
C GLN A 131 -10.19 -19.19 -4.25
N SER A 132 -10.12 -20.42 -3.74
CA SER A 132 -10.14 -20.66 -2.30
C SER A 132 -8.84 -20.17 -1.64
N ASP A 133 -8.93 -19.61 -0.45
CA ASP A 133 -7.75 -19.21 0.34
C ASP A 133 -6.78 -20.38 0.53
N SER A 134 -7.30 -21.59 0.74
CA SER A 134 -6.45 -22.77 0.90
C SER A 134 -5.61 -23.10 -0.33
N ASP A 135 -6.14 -22.88 -1.54
CA ASP A 135 -5.42 -23.14 -2.78
C ASP A 135 -4.39 -22.04 -3.04
N VAL A 136 -4.74 -20.78 -2.77
CA VAL A 136 -3.80 -19.65 -2.81
C VAL A 136 -2.63 -19.90 -1.85
N LEU A 137 -2.91 -20.21 -0.59
CA LEU A 137 -1.89 -20.50 0.41
C LEU A 137 -1.01 -21.69 0.02
N ARG A 138 -1.58 -22.75 -0.58
CA ARG A 138 -0.81 -23.90 -1.06
C ARG A 138 0.14 -23.49 -2.18
N GLY A 139 -0.37 -22.83 -3.22
CA GLY A 139 0.44 -22.39 -4.36
C GLY A 139 1.56 -21.43 -3.94
N MET A 140 1.27 -20.52 -3.00
CA MET A 140 2.27 -19.59 -2.49
C MET A 140 3.32 -20.23 -1.59
N ARG A 141 2.97 -21.24 -0.79
CA ARG A 141 3.96 -22.05 -0.06
C ARG A 141 4.88 -22.81 -1.01
N ASP A 142 4.32 -23.33 -2.10
CA ASP A 142 5.11 -24.04 -3.11
C ASP A 142 6.05 -23.06 -3.84
N LEU A 143 5.59 -21.84 -4.17
CA LEU A 143 6.44 -20.77 -4.68
C LEU A 143 7.59 -20.43 -3.73
N ASP A 144 7.28 -20.09 -2.48
CA ASP A 144 8.25 -19.72 -1.44
C ASP A 144 9.35 -20.80 -1.25
N ARG A 145 9.01 -22.08 -1.42
CA ARG A 145 9.98 -23.19 -1.39
C ARG A 145 10.85 -23.29 -2.64
N SER A 146 10.26 -23.09 -3.81
CA SER A 146 10.93 -23.30 -5.11
C SER A 146 11.75 -22.09 -5.59
N GLU A 147 11.34 -20.88 -5.24
CA GLU A 147 11.94 -19.62 -5.69
C GLU A 147 12.57 -18.91 -4.50
N ARG A 148 13.87 -19.13 -4.30
CA ARG A 148 14.63 -18.65 -3.12
C ARG A 148 14.66 -17.13 -2.97
N ARG A 149 14.38 -16.40 -4.06
CA ARG A 149 14.30 -14.93 -4.08
C ARG A 149 12.98 -14.40 -3.54
N VAL A 150 11.94 -15.23 -3.44
CA VAL A 150 10.75 -14.92 -2.64
C VAL A 150 11.10 -15.16 -1.17
N TRP A 151 10.82 -14.16 -0.35
CA TRP A 151 11.18 -14.16 1.07
C TRP A 151 10.00 -14.51 1.96
N ALA A 152 8.85 -13.91 1.68
CA ALA A 152 7.61 -14.19 2.37
C ALA A 152 6.44 -13.69 1.52
N PHE A 153 5.25 -14.11 1.91
CA PHE A 153 4.01 -13.58 1.35
C PHE A 153 2.99 -13.39 2.46
N TYR A 154 2.02 -12.53 2.19
CA TYR A 154 0.87 -12.29 3.06
C TYR A 154 -0.39 -12.23 2.22
N GLN A 155 -1.43 -12.94 2.66
CA GLN A 155 -2.74 -12.88 2.02
C GLN A 155 -3.68 -12.07 2.90
N ASP A 156 -4.23 -10.99 2.33
CA ASP A 156 -5.38 -10.29 2.89
C ASP A 156 -6.66 -10.92 2.34
N GLY A 157 -7.29 -11.79 3.13
CA GLY A 157 -8.54 -12.43 2.76
C GLY A 157 -9.72 -11.48 2.64
N LYS A 158 -9.67 -10.28 3.24
CA LYS A 158 -10.78 -9.31 3.14
C LYS A 158 -10.78 -8.60 1.79
N GLU A 159 -9.59 -8.20 1.34
CA GLU A 159 -9.39 -7.47 0.09
C GLU A 159 -9.08 -8.40 -1.09
N SER A 160 -8.98 -9.71 -0.86
CA SER A 160 -8.52 -10.71 -1.86
C SER A 160 -7.16 -10.34 -2.47
N LEU A 161 -6.27 -9.78 -1.64
CA LEU A 161 -4.94 -9.33 -2.04
C LEU A 161 -3.88 -10.29 -1.56
N LEU A 162 -2.88 -10.50 -2.41
CA LEU A 162 -1.69 -11.25 -2.11
C LEU A 162 -0.49 -10.33 -2.23
N TRP A 163 0.20 -10.11 -1.12
CA TRP A 163 1.48 -9.42 -1.10
C TRP A 163 2.61 -10.43 -1.13
N VAL A 164 3.59 -10.19 -1.99
CA VAL A 164 4.80 -11.01 -2.10
C VAL A 164 6.01 -10.11 -1.91
N PHE A 165 6.89 -10.54 -1.02
CA PHE A 165 8.18 -9.89 -0.82
C PHE A 165 9.28 -10.67 -1.48
N HIS A 166 10.09 -9.98 -2.25
CA HIS A 166 11.11 -10.63 -3.06
C HIS A 166 12.36 -9.77 -3.19
N GLU A 167 13.46 -10.42 -3.56
CA GLU A 167 14.69 -9.73 -3.87
C GLU A 167 14.53 -8.85 -5.12
N PRO A 168 15.23 -7.70 -5.20
CA PRO A 168 15.19 -6.81 -6.37
C PRO A 168 15.59 -7.47 -7.70
N LYS A 169 16.29 -8.61 -7.65
CA LYS A 169 16.70 -9.38 -8.84
C LYS A 169 15.57 -10.22 -9.44
N LEU A 170 14.43 -10.33 -8.77
CA LEU A 170 13.22 -10.97 -9.30
C LEU A 170 12.25 -9.87 -9.70
N ALA A 171 12.14 -9.60 -11.01
CA ALA A 171 11.17 -8.64 -11.54
C ALA A 171 9.73 -9.14 -11.33
N ALA A 172 8.80 -8.21 -11.13
CA ALA A 172 7.42 -8.51 -10.82
C ALA A 172 6.70 -9.28 -11.93
N GLU A 173 7.03 -9.05 -13.21
CA GLU A 173 6.47 -9.81 -14.34
C GLU A 173 6.81 -11.29 -14.24
N LYS A 174 8.10 -11.59 -14.00
CA LYS A 174 8.57 -12.96 -13.82
C LYS A 174 7.95 -13.59 -12.56
N LEU A 175 7.83 -12.83 -11.48
CA LEU A 175 7.16 -13.29 -10.28
C LEU A 175 5.70 -13.69 -10.56
N VAL A 176 4.96 -12.86 -11.31
CA VAL A 176 3.57 -13.15 -11.68
C VAL A 176 3.46 -14.40 -12.53
N ASP A 177 4.37 -14.59 -13.49
CA ASP A 177 4.41 -15.81 -14.30
C ASP A 177 4.64 -17.06 -13.44
N GLU A 178 5.60 -17.00 -12.50
CA GLU A 178 5.82 -18.07 -11.53
C GLU A 178 4.56 -18.34 -10.68
N VAL A 179 3.89 -17.30 -10.18
CA VAL A 179 2.64 -17.48 -9.42
C VAL A 179 1.57 -18.17 -10.30
N ARG A 180 1.45 -17.80 -11.58
CA ARG A 180 0.50 -18.38 -12.53
C ARG A 180 0.83 -19.83 -12.90
N ASP A 181 2.11 -20.20 -12.98
CA ASP A 181 2.55 -21.57 -13.23
C ASP A 181 2.09 -22.54 -12.13
N ARG A 182 1.83 -22.02 -10.93
CA ARG A 182 1.22 -22.77 -9.81
C ARG A 182 -0.31 -22.79 -9.87
N LYS A 183 -0.87 -22.51 -11.06
CA LYS A 183 -2.31 -22.50 -11.39
C LYS A 183 -3.10 -21.41 -10.66
N LEU A 184 -2.41 -20.42 -10.07
CA LEU A 184 -3.07 -19.30 -9.42
C LEU A 184 -3.46 -18.24 -10.46
N LYS A 185 -4.74 -17.86 -10.47
CA LYS A 185 -5.22 -16.75 -11.32
C LYS A 185 -4.98 -15.44 -10.60
N VAL A 186 -3.97 -14.70 -11.03
CA VAL A 186 -3.60 -13.42 -10.44
C VAL A 186 -3.37 -12.34 -11.49
N GLY A 187 -3.62 -11.09 -11.10
CA GLY A 187 -3.23 -9.88 -11.84
C GLY A 187 -2.52 -8.91 -10.91
N PHE A 188 -1.76 -7.97 -11.48
CA PHE A 188 -1.20 -6.90 -10.66
C PHE A 188 -2.32 -6.10 -10.02
N TYR A 189 -2.19 -5.88 -8.71
CA TYR A 189 -3.08 -4.98 -8.01
C TYR A 189 -2.66 -3.53 -8.30
N HIS A 190 -3.65 -2.65 -8.37
CA HIS A 190 -3.46 -1.22 -8.47
C HIS A 190 -4.30 -0.52 -7.40
N GLN A 191 -3.80 0.59 -6.89
CA GLN A 191 -4.47 1.38 -5.87
C GLN A 191 -4.90 2.72 -6.45
N GLU A 192 -6.19 3.05 -6.33
CA GLU A 192 -6.70 4.39 -6.68
C GLU A 192 -6.26 5.39 -5.60
N LEU A 193 -5.68 6.50 -6.05
CA LEU A 193 -5.32 7.67 -5.26
C LEU A 193 -6.08 8.87 -5.82
N GLU A 194 -6.86 9.54 -4.98
CA GLU A 194 -7.47 10.82 -5.33
C GLU A 194 -6.65 11.97 -4.77
N LEU A 195 -6.16 12.85 -5.64
CA LEU A 195 -5.45 14.08 -5.29
C LEU A 195 -6.34 15.28 -5.60
N GLN A 196 -6.61 16.12 -4.60
CA GLN A 196 -7.46 17.30 -4.80
C GLN A 196 -6.69 18.41 -5.53
N ALA A 197 -7.22 18.88 -6.65
CA ALA A 197 -6.72 20.02 -7.40
C ALA A 197 -7.21 21.36 -6.82
N LYS A 198 -6.31 22.36 -6.82
CA LYS A 198 -6.71 23.75 -6.60
C LYS A 198 -7.44 24.28 -7.84
N GLU A 199 -8.19 25.37 -7.66
CA GLU A 199 -9.18 25.84 -8.65
C GLU A 199 -8.61 26.16 -10.04
N ASP A 200 -7.31 26.45 -10.13
CA ASP A 200 -6.59 26.85 -11.33
C ASP A 200 -5.67 25.74 -11.90
N ALA A 201 -5.80 24.50 -11.40
CA ALA A 201 -5.00 23.39 -11.89
C ALA A 201 -5.65 22.73 -13.11
N ASP A 202 -4.86 22.54 -14.16
CA ASP A 202 -5.25 21.73 -15.31
C ASP A 202 -5.11 20.24 -14.97
N VAL A 203 -6.18 19.65 -14.45
CA VAL A 203 -6.22 18.24 -14.03
C VAL A 203 -5.94 17.29 -15.20
N GLN A 204 -6.32 17.68 -16.42
CA GLN A 204 -6.11 16.84 -17.61
C GLN A 204 -4.63 16.81 -17.99
N ALA A 205 -3.96 17.97 -17.99
CA ALA A 205 -2.52 18.04 -18.21
C ALA A 205 -1.74 17.27 -17.12
N LEU A 206 -2.17 17.38 -15.85
CA LEU A 206 -1.57 16.63 -14.74
C LEU A 206 -1.71 15.12 -14.89
N ALA A 207 -2.86 14.62 -15.36
CA ALA A 207 -3.08 13.20 -15.63
C ALA A 207 -2.14 12.67 -16.74
N GLN A 208 -1.95 13.44 -17.81
CA GLN A 208 -1.02 13.09 -18.89
C GLN A 208 0.43 13.05 -18.40
N GLN A 209 0.82 14.05 -17.60
CA GLN A 209 2.16 14.11 -16.99
C GLN A 209 2.40 12.92 -16.06
N ALA A 210 1.42 12.54 -15.22
CA ALA A 210 1.52 11.41 -14.31
C ALA A 210 1.77 10.09 -15.06
N THR A 211 1.13 9.89 -16.22
CA THR A 211 1.28 8.68 -17.06
C THR A 211 2.73 8.49 -17.56
N GLY A 212 3.48 9.57 -17.74
CA GLY A 212 4.89 9.50 -18.16
C GLY A 212 5.89 9.27 -17.02
N LYS A 213 5.45 9.37 -15.76
CA LYS A 213 6.34 9.36 -14.57
C LYS A 213 6.04 8.27 -13.56
N LEU A 214 4.80 7.81 -13.51
CA LEU A 214 4.33 6.79 -12.59
C LEU A 214 3.94 5.53 -13.35
N ASP A 215 4.02 4.40 -12.65
CA ASP A 215 3.52 3.13 -13.17
C ASP A 215 2.01 3.04 -12.94
N LEU A 216 1.24 3.53 -13.91
CA LEU A 216 -0.22 3.68 -13.79
C LEU A 216 -0.98 2.66 -14.63
N ALA A 217 -2.04 2.11 -14.04
CA ALA A 217 -3.11 1.46 -14.78
C ALA A 217 -3.95 2.49 -15.53
N ARG A 218 -4.18 3.65 -14.90
CA ARG A 218 -4.98 4.76 -15.44
C ARG A 218 -4.66 6.05 -14.70
N ALA A 219 -4.75 7.17 -15.41
CA ALA A 219 -4.87 8.51 -14.83
C ALA A 219 -6.14 9.15 -15.37
N SER A 220 -6.96 9.75 -14.50
CA SER A 220 -8.22 10.36 -14.89
C SER A 220 -8.57 11.56 -14.02
N ASN A 221 -9.65 12.26 -14.37
CA ASN A 221 -10.20 13.36 -13.60
C ASN A 221 -11.60 13.00 -13.06
N ARG A 222 -11.87 13.42 -11.83
CA ARG A 222 -13.20 13.30 -11.19
C ARG A 222 -13.56 14.64 -10.58
N GLY A 223 -14.13 15.54 -11.39
CA GLY A 223 -14.39 16.92 -10.98
C GLY A 223 -13.08 17.67 -10.69
N ARG A 224 -12.88 18.11 -9.45
CA ARG A 224 -11.65 18.76 -8.98
C ARG A 224 -10.58 17.78 -8.47
N PHE A 225 -10.71 16.49 -8.73
CA PHE A 225 -9.74 15.49 -8.29
C PHE A 225 -8.98 14.92 -9.48
N LEU A 226 -7.66 14.85 -9.35
CA LEU A 226 -6.80 13.98 -10.14
C LEU A 226 -6.86 12.58 -9.53
N VAL A 227 -7.25 11.59 -10.32
CA VAL A 227 -7.39 10.21 -9.88
C VAL A 227 -6.31 9.37 -10.54
N LEU A 228 -5.44 8.76 -9.74
CA LEU A 228 -4.31 7.95 -10.18
C LEU A 228 -4.50 6.50 -9.74
N ASP A 229 -4.59 5.57 -10.69
CA ASP A 229 -4.61 4.14 -10.41
C ASP A 229 -3.18 3.60 -10.54
N VAL A 230 -2.45 3.49 -9.43
CA VAL A 230 -1.02 3.15 -9.41
C VAL A 230 -0.84 1.64 -9.24
N TYR A 231 -0.09 0.99 -10.13
CA TYR A 231 0.30 -0.41 -9.95
C TYR A 231 1.25 -0.56 -8.77
N LEU A 232 1.01 -1.58 -7.94
CA LEU A 232 1.87 -1.91 -6.80
C LEU A 232 2.76 -3.11 -7.15
N ARG A 233 3.60 -2.96 -8.17
CA ARG A 233 4.58 -3.97 -8.60
C ARG A 233 6.00 -3.45 -8.42
N ASP A 234 6.90 -4.32 -7.98
CA ASP A 234 8.31 -3.95 -7.74
C ASP A 234 8.49 -2.73 -6.79
N VAL A 235 7.61 -2.57 -5.79
CA VAL A 235 7.63 -1.40 -4.91
C VAL A 235 8.84 -1.46 -3.97
N ASP A 236 9.76 -0.52 -4.16
CA ASP A 236 10.95 -0.33 -3.31
C ASP A 236 10.62 0.41 -2.00
N ALA A 237 9.68 1.36 -2.06
CA ALA A 237 9.28 2.20 -0.94
C ALA A 237 7.84 2.71 -1.08
N PHE A 238 7.19 2.96 0.06
CA PHE A 238 5.96 3.73 0.17
C PHE A 238 6.24 5.03 0.94
N LEU A 239 5.42 6.05 0.74
CA LEU A 239 5.38 7.21 1.62
C LEU A 239 4.76 6.79 2.95
N ALA A 240 5.40 7.19 4.07
CA ALA A 240 4.88 6.97 5.41
C ALA A 240 3.97 8.15 5.79
N LEU A 241 2.65 7.95 5.77
CA LEU A 241 1.68 8.97 6.17
C LEU A 241 1.14 8.68 7.57
N ASP A 242 1.05 9.70 8.42
CA ASP A 242 0.52 9.56 9.77
C ASP A 242 -0.98 9.90 9.86
N ARG A 243 -1.74 8.99 10.47
CA ARG A 243 -3.14 9.18 10.84
C ARG A 243 -3.32 8.90 12.33
N GLY A 244 -3.20 9.95 13.14
CA GLY A 244 -3.20 9.80 14.59
C GLY A 244 -2.02 8.95 15.03
N LYS A 245 -2.29 7.77 15.61
CA LYS A 245 -1.24 6.82 16.04
C LYS A 245 -0.89 5.76 14.98
N LYS A 246 -1.49 5.86 13.78
CA LYS A 246 -1.39 4.87 12.72
C LYS A 246 -0.47 5.38 11.62
N THR A 247 0.41 4.52 11.11
CA THR A 247 1.17 4.80 9.89
C THR A 247 0.49 4.09 8.70
N MET A 248 0.26 4.85 7.63
CA MET A 248 -0.37 4.42 6.39
C MET A 248 0.68 4.39 5.28
N ALA A 249 0.70 3.31 4.49
CA ALA A 249 1.56 3.19 3.32
C ALA A 249 0.83 3.78 2.10
N CYS A 250 1.36 4.89 1.57
CA CYS A 250 0.87 5.50 0.33
C CYS A 250 1.88 5.26 -0.81
N PRO A 251 1.45 4.86 -2.02
CA PRO A 251 2.35 4.72 -3.15
C PRO A 251 3.15 6.01 -3.36
N ASP A 252 4.43 5.86 -3.71
CA ASP A 252 5.29 7.02 -3.93
C ASP A 252 4.93 7.72 -5.23
N VAL A 253 4.23 8.84 -5.07
CA VAL A 253 3.86 9.76 -6.13
C VAL A 253 4.69 11.04 -6.10
N LEU A 254 5.69 11.14 -5.22
CA LEU A 254 6.49 12.37 -5.05
C LEU A 254 7.29 12.72 -6.30
N THR A 255 7.78 11.72 -7.04
CA THR A 255 8.50 11.94 -8.31
C THR A 255 7.65 12.65 -9.36
N PHE A 256 6.35 12.42 -9.38
CA PHE A 256 5.41 13.19 -10.20
C PHE A 256 5.15 14.57 -9.61
N LEU A 257 4.99 14.64 -8.29
CA LEU A 257 4.58 15.86 -7.59
C LEU A 257 5.67 16.93 -7.51
N GLN A 258 6.94 16.56 -7.56
CA GLN A 258 8.07 17.51 -7.59
C GLN A 258 8.02 18.44 -8.81
N ASP A 259 7.45 17.98 -9.93
CA ASP A 259 7.28 18.77 -11.15
C ASP A 259 5.96 19.54 -11.19
N VAL A 260 5.11 19.37 -10.17
CA VAL A 260 3.87 20.12 -10.05
C VAL A 260 4.17 21.40 -9.27
N PRO A 261 3.92 22.61 -9.84
CA PRO A 261 4.19 23.85 -9.15
C PRO A 261 3.55 23.89 -7.77
N ALA A 262 4.34 24.29 -6.76
CA ALA A 262 3.89 24.41 -5.38
C ALA A 262 2.61 25.27 -5.33
N GLY A 263 1.48 24.63 -5.02
CA GLY A 263 0.18 25.29 -4.95
C GLY A 263 -0.86 24.88 -5.99
N LYS A 264 -0.59 23.96 -6.92
CA LYS A 264 -1.61 23.44 -7.87
C LYS A 264 -2.45 22.28 -7.34
N LEU A 265 -1.97 21.54 -6.34
CA LEU A 265 -2.71 20.48 -5.67
C LEU A 265 -2.82 20.80 -4.17
N SER A 266 -3.99 20.56 -3.58
CA SER A 266 -4.11 20.34 -2.14
C SER A 266 -3.80 18.88 -1.88
N TRP A 267 -2.71 18.68 -1.16
CA TRP A 267 -2.04 17.43 -0.84
C TRP A 267 -2.93 16.56 0.04
N VAL A 268 -4.00 16.02 -0.50
CA VAL A 268 -4.95 15.19 0.21
C VAL A 268 -5.11 13.93 -0.60
N VAL A 269 -4.77 12.78 -0.02
CA VAL A 269 -4.92 11.47 -0.65
C VAL A 269 -6.09 10.75 0.00
N THR A 270 -7.00 10.24 -0.82
CA THR A 270 -7.92 9.16 -0.44
C THR A 270 -7.35 7.84 -0.93
N LEU A 271 -7.19 6.87 -0.02
CA LEU A 271 -6.82 5.50 -0.36
C LEU A 271 -8.09 4.64 -0.46
N GLU A 272 -8.24 3.87 -1.55
CA GLU A 272 -9.37 2.94 -1.74
C GLU A 272 -9.39 1.78 -0.74
N ASN A 273 -8.22 1.41 -0.22
CA ASN A 273 -8.05 0.41 0.83
C ASN A 273 -7.10 0.95 1.91
N ARG A 274 -6.98 0.22 3.02
CA ARG A 274 -6.14 0.63 4.17
C ARG A 274 -4.63 0.67 3.87
N GLY A 275 -4.21 0.47 2.62
CA GLY A 275 -2.82 0.24 2.24
C GLY A 275 -2.26 -1.08 2.80
N TYR A 276 -0.98 -1.34 2.53
CA TYR A 276 -0.22 -2.52 2.98
C TYR A 276 -0.53 -2.91 4.44
N PRO A 277 -0.64 -4.20 4.80
CA PRO A 277 -1.22 -4.67 6.04
C PRO A 277 -0.20 -4.57 7.17
N PHE A 278 -0.09 -3.42 7.81
CA PHE A 278 0.31 -3.42 9.20
C PHE A 278 -0.93 -3.79 10.00
N VAL A 279 -1.04 -5.08 10.30
CA VAL A 279 -1.92 -5.58 11.35
C VAL A 279 -1.55 -4.81 12.62
N MET A 280 -2.28 -3.72 12.86
CA MET A 280 -2.31 -3.08 14.16
C MET A 280 -3.22 -3.94 15.03
N ASN A 281 -2.63 -4.48 16.09
CA ASN A 281 -3.42 -4.73 17.29
C ASN A 281 -3.99 -3.41 17.80
#